data_AF-A0A934LP32-F1
#
_entry.id   AF-A0A934LP32-F1
#
_cell.length_a   1.000
_cell.length_b   1.000
_cell.length_c   1.000
_cell.angle_alpha   90.00
_cell.angle_beta   90.00
_cell.angle_gamma   90.00
#
_symmetry.space_group_name_H-M   'P 1'
#
loop_
_entity.id
_entity.type
_entity.pdbx_description
1 polymer ?
#
loop_
_entity_poly.entity_id
_entity_poly.type
_entity_poly.pdbx_seq_one_letter_code
_entity_poly.pdbx_strand_id
1 'polypeptide(L)' 'MESIVQKLAKKINMSCDEFVGEMRKRGCSEPTAMKIWRGEHEVYKDFNDNDIYLSNLRKAADVLKVTTGQLLSG' A
#
# COMPACT_ATOMS: atom_id res chain seq x y z
N MET A 1 14.33 1.89 -7.93
CA MET A 1 14.03 2.82 -6.81
C MET A 1 13.05 2.12 -5.91
N GLU A 2 13.27 2.11 -4.60
CA GLU A 2 12.41 1.40 -3.64
C GLU A 2 11.21 2.28 -3.25
N SER A 3 9.99 1.72 -3.30
CA SER A 3 8.74 2.42 -2.97
C SER A 3 8.65 2.75 -1.47
N ILE A 4 7.79 3.70 -1.10
CA ILE A 4 7.59 4.01 0.34
C ILE A 4 7.03 2.80 1.10
N VAL A 5 6.18 2.01 0.45
CA VAL A 5 5.62 0.77 0.99
C VAL A 5 6.71 -0.24 1.30
N GLN A 6 7.66 -0.44 0.37
CA GLN A 6 8.80 -1.35 0.58
C GLN A 6 9.71 -0.88 1.73
N LYS A 7 10.00 0.43 1.80
CA LYS A 7 10.78 1.01 2.91
C LYS A 7 10.11 0.80 4.26
N LEU A 8 8.80 0.99 4.34
CA LEU A 8 8.03 0.82 5.57
C LEU A 8 7.89 -0.66 5.95
N ALA A 9 7.67 -1.55 4.99
CA ALA A 9 7.63 -2.99 5.21
C ALA A 9 8.95 -3.51 5.78
N LYS A 10 10.09 -3.05 5.25
CA LYS A 10 11.43 -3.39 5.79
C LYS A 10 11.60 -2.97 7.25
N LYS A 11 11.06 -1.83 7.67
CA LYS A 11 11.16 -1.37 9.08
C LYS A 11 10.48 -2.31 10.06
N ILE A 12 9.46 -3.05 9.60
CA ILE A 12 8.71 -4.03 10.42
C ILE A 12 9.05 -5.48 10.06
N ASN A 13 10.14 -5.70 9.30
CA ASN A 13 10.58 -7.00 8.82
C ASN A 13 9.50 -7.80 8.06
N MET A 14 8.70 -7.11 7.25
CA MET A 14 7.63 -7.70 6.44
C MET A 14 8.09 -7.94 5.02
N SER A 15 7.91 -9.17 4.54
CA SER A 15 8.17 -9.57 3.16
C SER A 15 7.03 -9.16 2.20
N CYS A 16 7.30 -9.23 0.89
CA CYS A 16 6.28 -8.98 -0.14
C CYS A 16 5.10 -9.95 0.00
N ASP A 17 5.37 -11.24 0.20
CA ASP A 17 4.34 -12.28 0.28
C ASP A 17 3.45 -12.09 1.51
N GLU A 18 4.03 -11.71 2.65
CA GLU A 18 3.28 -11.37 3.87
C GLU A 18 2.41 -10.13 3.65
N PHE A 19 2.97 -9.08 3.06
CA PHE A 19 2.21 -7.86 2.74
C PHE A 19 1.01 -8.18 1.83
N VAL A 20 1.25 -8.91 0.74
CA VAL A 20 0.20 -9.31 -0.21
C VAL A 20 -0.85 -10.19 0.49
N GLY A 21 -0.43 -11.14 1.32
CA GLY A 21 -1.32 -11.98 2.11
C GLY A 21 -2.22 -11.17 3.04
N GLU A 22 -1.66 -10.20 3.77
CA GLU A 22 -2.40 -9.31 4.66
C GLU A 22 -3.36 -8.37 3.92
N MET A 23 -2.98 -7.89 2.73
CA MET A 23 -3.84 -7.10 1.86
C MET A 23 -5.04 -7.91 1.35
N ARG A 24 -4.82 -9.18 0.98
CA ARG A 24 -5.89 -10.09 0.55
C ARG A 24 -6.91 -10.37 1.64
N LYS A 25 -6.47 -10.54 2.89
CA LYS A 25 -7.37 -10.67 4.06
C LYS A 25 -8.30 -9.47 4.23
N ARG A 26 -7.92 -8.30 3.74
CA ARG A 26 -8.70 -7.04 3.79
C ARG A 26 -9.51 -6.79 2.49
N GLY A 27 -9.68 -7.81 1.66
CA GLY A 27 -10.43 -7.71 0.41
C GLY A 27 -9.74 -6.87 -0.67
N CYS A 28 -8.40 -6.78 -0.65
CA CYS A 28 -7.64 -6.28 -1.78
C CYS A 28 -7.29 -7.44 -2.72
N SER A 29 -7.41 -7.25 -4.03
CA SER A 29 -6.96 -8.26 -4.99
C SER A 29 -5.43 -8.33 -4.99
N GLU A 30 -4.88 -9.51 -5.29
CA GLU A 30 -3.43 -9.70 -5.40
C GLU A 30 -2.79 -8.78 -6.45
N PRO A 31 -3.35 -8.60 -7.67
CA PRO A 31 -2.82 -7.61 -8.61
C PRO A 31 -2.76 -6.20 -8.04
N THR A 32 -3.78 -5.76 -7.31
CA THR A 32 -3.80 -4.43 -6.70
C THR A 32 -2.79 -4.32 -5.55
N ALA A 33 -2.65 -5.34 -4.71
CA ALA A 33 -1.64 -5.36 -3.65
C ALA A 33 -0.22 -5.25 -4.23
N MET A 34 0.05 -5.94 -5.34
CA MET A 34 1.34 -5.87 -6.04
C MET A 34 1.61 -4.48 -6.63
N LYS A 35 0.61 -3.80 -7.20
CA LYS A 35 0.75 -2.40 -7.65
C LYS A 35 1.10 -1.46 -6.50
N ILE A 36 0.44 -1.63 -5.36
CA ILE A 36 0.72 -0.84 -4.15
C ILE A 36 2.15 -1.11 -3.66
N TRP A 37 2.55 -2.37 -3.56
CA TRP A 37 3.89 -2.78 -3.19
C TRP A 37 4.97 -2.13 -4.06
N ARG A 38 4.73 -2.05 -5.37
CA ARG A 38 5.65 -1.45 -6.35
C ARG A 38 5.68 0.08 -6.34
N GLY A 39 4.83 0.74 -5.56
CA GLY A 39 4.74 2.20 -5.55
C GLY A 39 3.99 2.78 -6.75
N GLU A 40 3.29 1.97 -7.55
CA GLU A 40 2.52 2.46 -8.71
C GLU A 40 1.39 3.42 -8.30
N HIS A 41 1.07 3.43 -7.01
CA HIS A 41 0.10 4.31 -6.39
C HIS A 41 0.62 5.75 -6.16
N GLU A 42 1.95 5.95 -6.18
CA GLU A 42 2.58 7.25 -5.91
C GLU A 42 2.43 8.24 -7.08
N VAL A 43 1.93 7.77 -8.24
CA VAL A 43 1.79 8.56 -9.49
C VAL A 43 0.40 9.20 -9.63
N TYR A 44 -0.58 8.85 -8.78
CA TYR A 44 -1.95 9.34 -8.92
C TYR A 44 -2.08 10.77 -8.36
N LYS A 45 -2.17 11.75 -9.28
CA LYS A 45 -2.23 13.19 -8.96
C LYS A 45 -3.64 13.69 -8.63
N ASP A 46 -4.67 12.90 -8.95
CA ASP A 46 -6.08 13.24 -8.72
C ASP A 46 -6.73 12.21 -7.79
N PHE A 47 -6.77 12.49 -6.49
CA PHE A 47 -7.50 11.71 -5.47
C PHE A 47 -9.03 11.80 -5.61
N ASN A 48 -9.53 12.32 -6.74
CA ASN A 48 -10.95 12.61 -6.94
C ASN A 48 -11.74 11.42 -7.51
N ASP A 49 -11.07 10.43 -8.12
CA ASP A 49 -11.76 9.30 -8.75
C ASP A 49 -11.64 8.01 -7.93
N ASN A 50 -12.72 7.73 -7.20
CA ASN A 50 -13.10 6.48 -6.54
C ASN A 50 -12.46 6.19 -5.17
N ASP A 51 -13.32 6.21 -4.15
CA ASP A 51 -13.14 5.72 -2.78
C ASP A 51 -12.39 4.38 -2.66
N ILE A 52 -12.42 3.55 -3.71
CA ILE A 52 -11.75 2.25 -3.77
C ILE A 52 -10.22 2.39 -3.64
N TYR A 53 -9.64 3.43 -4.23
CA TYR A 53 -8.19 3.62 -4.20
C TYR A 53 -7.70 4.06 -2.81
N LEU A 54 -8.39 5.04 -2.23
CA LEU A 54 -8.17 5.47 -0.86
C LEU A 54 -8.46 4.34 0.14
N SER A 55 -9.45 3.49 -0.14
CA SER A 55 -9.73 2.27 0.63
C SER A 55 -8.55 1.31 0.61
N ASN A 56 -7.95 1.05 -0.56
CA ASN A 56 -6.79 0.16 -0.64
C ASN A 56 -5.53 0.77 0.00
N LEU A 57 -5.34 2.09 -0.06
CA LEU A 57 -4.28 2.77 0.67
C LEU A 57 -4.47 2.73 2.19
N ARG A 58 -5.70 2.87 2.68
CA ARG A 58 -6.02 2.69 4.11
C ARG A 58 -5.72 1.27 4.58
N LYS A 59 -6.04 0.25 3.75
CA LYS A 59 -5.67 -1.14 4.04
C LYS A 59 -4.16 -1.31 4.10
N ALA A 60 -3.42 -0.76 3.14
CA ALA A 60 -1.95 -0.83 3.14
C ALA A 60 -1.34 -0.13 4.36
N ALA A 61 -1.89 1.01 4.75
CA ALA A 61 -1.47 1.74 5.95
C ALA A 61 -1.72 0.91 7.22
N ASP A 62 -2.87 0.24 7.32
CA ASP A 62 -3.21 -0.68 8.40
C ASP A 62 -2.25 -1.88 8.46
N VAL A 63 -1.97 -2.53 7.31
CA VAL A 63 -1.01 -3.65 7.22
C VAL A 63 0.39 -3.23 7.69
N LEU A 64 0.83 -2.04 7.31
CA LEU A 64 2.14 -1.49 7.65
C LEU A 64 2.19 -0.82 9.02
N LYS A 65 1.06 -0.72 9.73
CA LYS A 65 0.93 -0.04 11.03
C LYS A 65 1.39 1.42 10.98
N VAL A 66 1.03 2.12 9.91
CA VAL A 66 1.34 3.53 9.65
C VAL A 66 0.08 4.31 9.34
N THR A 67 0.19 5.64 9.27
CA THR A 67 -0.90 6.47 8.76
C THR A 67 -0.88 6.51 7.23
N THR A 68 -2.04 6.69 6.60
CA THR A 68 -2.13 6.87 5.14
C THR A 68 -1.28 8.05 4.66
N GLY A 69 -1.14 9.12 5.46
CA GLY A 69 -0.27 10.25 5.15
C GLY A 69 1.19 9.86 4.93
N GLN A 70 1.71 8.87 5.68
CA GLN A 70 3.09 8.38 5.49
C GLN A 70 3.28 7.62 4.18
N LEU A 71 2.21 7.10 3.56
CA LEU A 71 2.24 6.52 2.22
C LEU A 71 2.16 7.59 1.12
N LEU A 72 1.64 8.78 1.44
CA LEU A 72 1.45 9.89 0.50
C LEU A 72 2.60 10.91 0.51
N SER A 73 3.45 10.87 1.54
CA SER A 73 4.54 11.82 1.75
C SER A 73 5.88 11.33 1.17
N GLY A 74 5.85 10.31 0.31
CA GLY A 74 7.01 9.62 -0.26
C GLY A 74 7.67 10.34 -1.43
#